data_AF-A0A1Y6CUT2-F1
#
_entry.id   AF-A0A1Y6CUT2-F1
#
_cell.length_a   1.000
_cell.length_b   1.000
_cell.length_c   1.000
_cell.angle_alpha   90.00
_cell.angle_beta   90.00
_cell.angle_gamma   90.00
#
_symmetry.space_group_name_H-M   'P 1'
#
loop_
_entity.id
_entity.type
_entity.pdbx_description
1 polymer ?
#
loop_
_entity_poly.entity_id
_entity_poly.type
_entity_poly.pdbx_seq_one_letter_code
_entity_poly.pdbx_strand_id
1 'polypeptide(L)'
;MPYRPRIMELKLDVPPDITYQYPDLMSVVRASVKASGIPLKVLADKLGERDENALSRKLSANGADNVNFPLKKLSLLIAALGEEGKPILYWLNATHLVEPEQKAEQAAKTLQGMMPTLIQLVRDVGYRVEKAP
;
A
#
# COMPACT_ATOMS: atom_id res chain seq x y z
N MET A 1 -25.82 -20.41 -25.34
CA MET A 1 -24.76 -20.65 -24.33
C MET A 1 -24.61 -19.38 -23.50
N PRO A 2 -24.76 -19.40 -22.16
CA PRO A 2 -24.51 -18.22 -21.36
C PRO A 2 -23.01 -17.99 -21.22
N TYR A 3 -22.56 -16.77 -21.51
CA TYR A 3 -21.18 -16.31 -21.30
C TYR A 3 -20.90 -16.31 -19.79
N ARG A 4 -20.06 -17.24 -19.31
CA ARG A 4 -19.47 -17.14 -17.97
C ARG A 4 -18.21 -16.27 -18.09
N PRO A 5 -18.16 -15.07 -17.49
CA PRO A 5 -16.92 -14.31 -17.46
C PRO A 5 -15.87 -15.17 -16.75
N ARG A 6 -14.70 -15.31 -17.38
CA ARG A 6 -13.53 -15.93 -16.76
C ARG A 6 -13.10 -14.98 -15.64
N ILE A 7 -13.40 -15.32 -14.38
CA ILE A 7 -12.90 -14.57 -13.24
C ILE A 7 -11.39 -14.81 -13.22
N MET A 8 -10.61 -13.84 -13.69
CA MET A 8 -9.17 -13.81 -13.49
C MET A 8 -8.94 -13.45 -12.03
N GLU A 9 -8.43 -14.40 -11.25
CA GLU A 9 -7.94 -14.11 -9.91
C GLU A 9 -6.65 -13.28 -10.03
N LEU A 10 -6.76 -11.98 -9.76
CA LEU A 10 -5.60 -11.11 -9.66
C LEU A 10 -4.94 -11.33 -8.29
N LYS A 11 -3.90 -12.17 -8.25
CA LYS A 11 -3.09 -12.34 -7.03
C LYS A 11 -2.19 -11.11 -6.85
N LEU A 12 -2.54 -10.26 -5.90
CA LEU A 12 -1.68 -9.17 -5.45
C LEU A 12 -0.74 -9.73 -4.39
N ASP A 13 0.57 -9.67 -4.65
CA ASP A 13 1.59 -9.93 -3.64
C ASP A 13 1.71 -8.67 -2.76
N VAL A 14 0.91 -8.63 -1.70
CA VAL A 14 0.80 -7.46 -0.82
C VAL A 14 1.87 -7.56 0.28
N PRO A 15 2.71 -6.53 0.45
CA PRO A 15 3.66 -6.48 1.56
C PRO A 15 2.91 -6.55 2.90
N PRO A 16 3.29 -7.45 3.81
CA PRO A 16 2.56 -7.69 5.07
C PRO A 16 2.62 -6.51 6.05
N ASP A 17 3.56 -5.60 5.84
CA ASP A 17 3.82 -4.45 6.70
C ASP A 17 3.21 -3.14 6.17
N ILE A 18 2.53 -3.15 5.02
CA ILE A 18 2.08 -1.93 4.37
C ILE A 18 1.09 -1.10 5.21
N THR A 19 0.24 -1.76 6.00
CA THR A 19 -0.70 -1.08 6.91
C THR A 19 -0.02 -0.57 8.18
N TYR A 20 1.14 -1.12 8.54
CA TYR A 20 1.97 -0.61 9.65
C TYR A 20 2.82 0.57 9.20
N GLN A 21 3.36 0.54 7.98
CA GLN A 21 4.12 1.64 7.39
C GLN A 21 3.24 2.87 7.13
N TYR A 22 1.99 2.65 6.71
CA TYR A 22 1.04 3.72 6.39
C TYR A 22 -0.26 3.54 7.20
N PRO A 23 -0.43 4.26 8.31
CA PRO A 23 -1.64 4.14 9.15
C PRO A 23 -2.93 4.57 8.46
N ASP A 24 -2.83 5.51 7.51
CA ASP A 24 -3.96 6.08 6.79
C ASP A 24 -3.72 6.13 5.28
N LEU A 25 -4.82 6.16 4.51
CA LEU A 25 -4.79 6.22 3.05
C LEU A 25 -4.01 7.43 2.54
N MET A 26 -4.11 8.59 3.20
CA MET A 26 -3.42 9.79 2.73
C MET A 26 -1.91 9.71 2.95
N SER A 27 -1.46 8.98 3.97
CA SER A 27 -0.03 8.71 4.19
C SER A 27 0.57 7.87 3.07
N VAL A 28 -0.09 6.80 2.62
CA VAL A 28 0.40 6.02 1.46
C VAL A 28 0.32 6.84 0.16
N VAL A 29 -0.75 7.62 -0.04
CA VAL A 29 -0.88 8.50 -1.22
C VAL A 29 0.25 9.53 -1.28
N ARG A 30 0.57 10.20 -0.17
CA ARG A 30 1.70 11.15 -0.11
C ARG A 30 3.04 10.48 -0.38
N ALA A 31 3.25 9.30 0.21
CA ALA A 31 4.49 8.55 0.02
C ALA A 31 4.66 8.13 -1.44
N SER A 32 3.60 7.61 -2.08
CA SER A 32 3.57 7.27 -3.50
C SER A 32 3.84 8.48 -4.40
N VAL A 33 3.20 9.63 -4.14
CA VAL A 33 3.46 10.86 -4.89
C VAL A 33 4.93 11.28 -4.75
N LYS A 34 5.48 11.25 -3.54
CA LYS A 34 6.89 11.60 -3.29
C LYS A 34 7.86 10.62 -3.96
N ALA A 35 7.57 9.33 -3.91
CA ALA A 35 8.40 8.28 -4.49
C ALA A 35 8.42 8.32 -6.03
N SER A 36 7.32 8.76 -6.66
CA SER A 36 7.23 8.86 -8.13
C SER A 36 8.25 9.79 -8.77
N GLY A 37 8.77 10.77 -8.03
CA GLY A 37 9.63 11.82 -8.60
C GLY A 37 8.92 12.71 -9.63
N ILE A 38 7.62 12.51 -9.88
CA ILE A 38 6.86 13.30 -10.84
C ILE A 38 6.61 14.68 -10.26
N PRO A 39 6.91 15.77 -11.00
CA PRO A 39 6.62 17.13 -10.53
C PRO A 39 5.13 17.31 -10.21
N LEU A 40 4.82 17.95 -9.07
CA LEU A 40 3.44 18.18 -8.64
C LEU A 40 2.61 18.93 -9.68
N LYS A 41 3.22 19.84 -10.44
CA LYS A 41 2.57 20.50 -11.58
C LYS A 41 2.05 19.51 -12.63
N VAL A 42 2.85 18.51 -13.00
CA VAL A 42 2.46 17.49 -13.99
C VAL A 42 1.30 16.63 -13.46
N LEU A 43 1.35 16.29 -12.16
CA LEU A 43 0.24 15.56 -11.52
C LEU A 43 -1.01 16.43 -11.43
N ALA A 44 -0.88 17.71 -11.09
CA ALA A 44 -2.00 18.65 -11.03
C ALA A 44 -2.70 18.77 -12.39
N ASP A 45 -1.94 18.90 -13.47
CA ASP A 45 -2.46 18.95 -14.84
C ASP A 45 -3.22 17.66 -15.21
N LYS A 46 -2.64 16.49 -14.92
CA LYS A 46 -3.29 15.18 -15.14
C LYS A 46 -4.59 15.01 -14.34
N LEU A 47 -4.64 15.62 -13.17
CA LEU A 47 -5.80 15.56 -12.27
C LEU A 47 -6.84 16.66 -12.56
N GLY A 48 -6.58 17.56 -13.52
CA GLY A 48 -7.42 18.73 -13.78
C GLY A 48 -7.55 19.63 -12.53
N GLU A 49 -6.45 19.79 -11.79
CA GLU A 49 -6.32 20.79 -10.74
C GLU A 49 -5.91 22.14 -11.35
N ARG A 50 -6.27 23.24 -10.68
CA ARG A 50 -5.99 24.58 -11.19
C ARG A 50 -4.50 24.91 -11.19
N ASP A 51 -3.79 24.47 -10.16
CA ASP A 51 -2.34 24.66 -9.99
C ASP A 51 -1.74 23.60 -9.04
N GLU A 52 -0.42 23.57 -8.95
CA GLU A 52 0.32 22.66 -8.07
C GLU A 52 0.06 22.93 -6.58
N ASN A 53 -0.24 24.18 -6.23
CA ASN A 53 -0.54 24.59 -4.85
C ASN A 53 -1.87 23.98 -4.37
N ALA A 54 -2.89 23.94 -5.22
CA ALA A 54 -4.16 23.31 -4.92
C ALA A 54 -4.00 21.81 -4.67
N LEU A 55 -3.19 21.12 -5.49
CA LEU A 55 -2.88 19.71 -5.28
C LEU A 55 -2.06 19.50 -3.99
N SER A 56 -1.03 20.33 -3.78
CA SER A 56 -0.20 20.28 -2.58
C SER A 56 -1.04 20.40 -1.31
N ARG A 57 -1.91 21.41 -1.24
CA ARG A 57 -2.82 21.63 -0.09
C ARG A 57 -3.72 20.42 0.18
N LYS A 58 -4.24 19.78 -0.88
CA LYS A 58 -5.07 18.56 -0.76
C LYS A 58 -4.30 17.36 -0.24
N LEU A 59 -3.00 17.27 -0.55
CA LEU A 59 -2.12 16.19 -0.09
C LEU A 59 -1.63 16.42 1.35
N SER A 60 -1.44 17.67 1.77
CA SER A 60 -0.90 18.02 3.08
C SER A 60 -1.79 17.63 4.28
N ALA A 61 -3.08 17.37 4.07
CA ALA A 61 -4.04 16.99 5.12
C ALA A 61 -3.99 17.92 6.35
N ASN A 62 -3.95 19.23 6.12
CA ASN A 62 -3.95 20.22 7.20
C ASN A 62 -5.35 20.26 7.85
N GLY A 63 -5.45 19.88 9.13
CA GLY A 63 -6.72 19.83 9.86
C GLY A 63 -7.42 21.18 10.07
N ALA A 64 -6.71 22.29 9.84
CA ALA A 64 -7.29 23.64 9.85
C ALA A 64 -7.91 24.04 8.50
N ASP A 65 -7.58 23.32 7.42
CA ASP A 65 -8.07 23.59 6.06
C ASP A 65 -9.09 22.50 5.67
N ASN A 66 -10.30 22.89 5.25
CA ASN A 66 -11.32 21.95 4.75
C ASN A 66 -11.04 21.48 3.30
N VAL A 67 -9.76 21.42 2.92
CA VAL A 67 -9.31 21.11 1.56
C VAL A 67 -8.92 19.64 1.49
N ASN A 68 -9.89 18.80 1.12
CA ASN A 68 -9.70 17.35 1.04
C ASN A 68 -9.36 16.88 -0.38
N PHE A 69 -8.55 15.83 -0.48
CA PHE A 69 -8.32 15.15 -1.74
C PHE A 69 -9.60 14.41 -2.20
N PRO A 70 -10.11 14.68 -3.41
CA PRO A 70 -11.37 14.11 -3.86
C PRO A 70 -11.19 12.64 -4.28
N LEU A 71 -11.97 11.74 -3.68
CA LEU A 71 -11.91 10.29 -3.97
C LEU A 71 -12.09 9.96 -5.47
N LYS A 72 -12.93 10.72 -6.18
CA LYS A 72 -13.14 10.55 -7.63
C LYS A 72 -11.87 10.75 -8.48
N LYS A 73 -10.83 11.40 -7.94
CA LYS A 73 -9.55 11.60 -8.61
C LYS A 73 -8.48 10.57 -8.19
N LEU A 74 -8.79 9.67 -7.25
CA LEU A 74 -7.84 8.69 -6.75
C LEU A 74 -7.41 7.71 -7.84
N SER A 75 -8.34 7.22 -8.66
CA SER A 75 -8.02 6.33 -9.79
C SER A 75 -7.13 7.02 -10.83
N LEU A 76 -7.42 8.30 -11.13
CA LEU A 76 -6.60 9.12 -12.03
C LEU A 76 -5.20 9.34 -11.46
N LEU A 77 -5.08 9.56 -10.15
CA LEU A 77 -3.80 9.71 -9.48
C LEU A 77 -3.00 8.41 -9.56
N ILE A 78 -3.59 7.26 -9.24
CA ILE A 78 -2.93 5.95 -9.32
C ILE A 78 -2.45 5.68 -10.75
N ALA A 79 -3.30 5.95 -11.75
CA ALA A 79 -2.92 5.79 -13.15
C ALA A 79 -1.80 6.75 -13.56
N ALA A 80 -1.79 7.99 -13.06
CA ALA A 80 -0.74 8.97 -13.30
C ALA A 80 0.59 8.59 -12.65
N LEU A 81 0.55 7.92 -11.49
CA LEU A 81 1.72 7.46 -10.75
C LEU A 81 2.30 6.16 -11.29
N GLY A 82 1.57 5.39 -12.10
CA GLY A 82 2.07 4.13 -12.65
C GLY A 82 2.40 3.10 -11.56
N GLU A 83 3.63 2.59 -11.57
CA GLU A 83 4.11 1.56 -10.63
C GLU A 83 4.11 2.07 -9.19
N GLU A 84 4.42 3.35 -8.98
CA GLU A 84 4.45 4.00 -7.69
C GLU A 84 3.05 4.21 -7.10
N GLY A 85 1.99 4.00 -7.89
CA GLY A 85 0.61 3.91 -7.43
C GLY A 85 0.23 2.56 -6.82
N LYS A 86 1.00 1.49 -7.04
CA LYS A 86 0.71 0.14 -6.52
C LYS A 86 0.58 0.07 -4.99
N PRO A 87 1.40 0.76 -4.17
CA PRO A 87 1.24 0.76 -2.72
C PRO A 87 -0.15 1.21 -2.26
N ILE A 88 -0.79 2.14 -2.97
CA ILE A 88 -2.15 2.60 -2.64
C ILE A 88 -3.15 1.44 -2.82
N LEU A 89 -3.02 0.67 -3.90
CA LEU A 89 -3.87 -0.50 -4.17
C LEU A 89 -3.63 -1.61 -3.15
N TYR A 90 -2.37 -1.87 -2.80
CA TYR A 90 -2.00 -2.85 -1.78
C TYR A 90 -2.53 -2.49 -0.40
N TRP A 91 -2.47 -1.22 -0.03
CA TRP A 91 -3.05 -0.72 1.22
C TRP A 91 -4.56 -0.92 1.24
N LEU A 92 -5.28 -0.52 0.17
CA LEU A 92 -6.73 -0.73 0.05
C LEU A 92 -7.11 -2.21 0.13
N ASN A 93 -6.30 -3.08 -0.46
CA ASN A 93 -6.50 -4.52 -0.37
C ASN A 93 -6.37 -4.99 1.09
N ALA A 94 -5.25 -4.67 1.73
CA ALA A 94 -4.96 -5.07 3.10
C ALA A 94 -5.96 -4.53 4.13
N THR A 95 -6.52 -3.33 3.93
CA THR A 95 -7.45 -2.72 4.88
C THR A 95 -8.91 -3.11 4.64
N HIS A 96 -9.34 -3.29 3.39
CA HIS A 96 -10.76 -3.40 3.06
C HIS A 96 -11.17 -4.68 2.31
N LEU A 97 -10.24 -5.37 1.65
CA LEU A 97 -10.58 -6.50 0.76
C LEU A 97 -10.14 -7.86 1.30
N VAL A 98 -9.21 -7.91 2.26
CA VAL A 98 -8.72 -9.16 2.85
C VAL A 98 -9.53 -9.50 4.10
N GLU A 99 -10.15 -10.68 4.09
CA GLU A 99 -10.87 -11.22 5.25
C GLU A 99 -9.91 -11.55 6.41
N PRO A 100 -10.37 -11.53 7.67
CA PRO A 100 -9.51 -11.79 8.83
C PRO A 100 -8.76 -13.13 8.76
N GLU A 101 -9.41 -14.16 8.21
CA GLU A 101 -8.85 -15.51 8.06
C GLU A 101 -7.69 -15.52 7.05
N GLN A 102 -7.85 -14.80 5.94
CA GLN A 102 -6.79 -14.63 4.93
C GLN A 102 -5.60 -13.84 5.48
N LYS A 103 -5.83 -12.85 6.35
CA LYS A 103 -4.73 -12.13 7.04
C LYS A 103 -3.93 -13.05 7.93
N ALA A 104 -4.59 -13.92 8.68
CA ALA A 104 -3.93 -14.89 9.56
C ALA A 104 -3.10 -15.90 8.76
N GLU A 105 -3.63 -16.40 7.64
CA GLU A 105 -2.90 -17.33 6.76
C GLU A 105 -1.66 -16.67 6.12
N GLN A 106 -1.79 -15.43 5.65
CA GLN A 106 -0.68 -14.66 5.07
C GLN A 106 0.42 -14.38 6.12
N ALA A 107 0.03 -14.03 7.33
CA ALA A 107 0.96 -13.81 8.44
C ALA A 107 1.68 -15.10 8.84
N ALA A 108 0.98 -16.24 8.90
CA ALA A 108 1.57 -17.54 9.18
C ALA A 108 2.58 -17.96 8.09
N LYS A 109 2.25 -17.75 6.80
CA LYS A 109 3.17 -18.00 5.67
C LYS A 109 4.42 -17.12 5.74
N THR A 110 4.23 -15.83 6.05
CA THR A 110 5.34 -14.89 6.21
C THR A 110 6.26 -15.32 7.35
N LEU A 111 5.68 -15.68 8.51
CA LEU A 111 6.42 -16.16 9.67
C LEU A 111 7.21 -17.44 9.34
N GLN A 112 6.57 -18.41 8.67
CA GLN A 112 7.25 -19.63 8.21
C GLN A 112 8.43 -19.33 7.29
N GLY A 113 8.30 -18.35 6.39
CA GLY A 113 9.40 -17.91 5.51
C GLY A 113 10.56 -17.24 6.27
N MET A 114 10.27 -16.54 7.37
CA MET A 114 11.28 -15.85 8.19
C MET A 114 11.95 -16.76 9.22
N MET A 115 11.32 -17.87 9.60
CA MET A 115 11.83 -18.80 10.63
C MET A 115 13.28 -19.27 10.40
N PRO A 116 13.71 -19.66 9.18
CA PRO A 116 15.09 -20.06 8.94
C PRO A 116 16.10 -18.94 9.27
N THR A 117 15.78 -17.72 8.85
CA THR A 117 16.61 -16.53 9.09
C THR A 117 16.67 -16.19 10.58
N LEU A 118 15.54 -16.27 11.28
CA LEU A 118 15.48 -16.05 12.73
C LEU A 118 16.30 -17.10 13.49
N ILE A 119 16.19 -18.39 13.14
CA ILE A 119 16.98 -19.46 13.74
C ILE A 119 18.48 -19.20 13.54
N GLN A 120 18.87 -18.75 12.35
CA GLN A 120 20.27 -18.44 12.06
C GLN A 120 20.78 -17.26 12.89
N LEU A 121 20.04 -16.15 12.92
CA LEU A 121 20.38 -14.98 13.73
C LEU A 121 20.50 -15.32 15.23
N VAL A 122 19.60 -16.14 15.77
CA VAL A 122 19.65 -16.58 17.17
C VAL A 122 20.90 -17.42 17.46
N ARG A 123 21.29 -18.31 16.53
CA ARG A 123 22.56 -19.06 16.63
C ARG A 123 23.78 -18.14 16.57
N ASP A 124 23.76 -17.15 15.69
CA ASP A 124 24.89 -16.22 15.47
C ASP A 124 25.15 -15.34 16.71
N VAL A 125 24.10 -15.00 17.47
CA VAL A 125 24.19 -14.27 18.75
C VAL A 125 24.56 -15.20 19.93
N GLY A 126 24.75 -16.50 19.69
CA GLY A 126 25.19 -17.46 20.70
C GLY A 126 24.07 -18.05 21.58
N TYR A 127 22.80 -17.79 21.26
CA TYR A 127 21.67 -18.43 21.92
C TYR A 127 21.44 -19.84 21.35
N ARG A 128 21.36 -20.85 22.23
CA ARG A 128 20.94 -22.20 21.83
C ARG A 128 19.43 -22.22 21.65
N VAL A 129 18.96 -22.47 20.43
CA VAL A 129 17.56 -22.78 20.17
C VAL A 129 17.30 -24.20 20.69
N GLU A 130 16.72 -24.32 21.89
CA GLU A 130 16.20 -25.62 22.35
C GLU A 130 15.04 -26.03 21.45
N LYS A 131 15.10 -27.26 20.92
CA LYS A 131 13.96 -27.85 20.21
C LYS A 131 12.80 -27.94 21.18
N ALA A 132 11.68 -27.28 20.85
CA ALA A 132 10.41 -27.57 21.50
C ALA A 132 10.04 -29.05 21.27
N PRO A 133 9.39 -29.71 22.26
CA PRO A 133 9.03 -31.13 22.20
C PRO A 133 8.08 -31.48 21.06
#